data_AF-A0A0G0PPR7-F1
#
_entry.id   AF-A0A0G0PPR7-F1
#
_cell.length_a   1.000
_cell.length_b   1.000
_cell.length_c   1.000
_cell.angle_alpha   90.00
_cell.angle_beta   90.00
_cell.angle_gamma   90.00
#
_symmetry.space_group_name_H-M   'P 1'
#
loop_
_entity.id
_entity.type
_entity.pdbx_description
1 polymer ?
#
loop_
_entity_poly.entity_id
_entity_poly.type
_entity_poly.pdbx_seq_one_letter_code
_entity_poly.pdbx_strand_id
1 'polypeptide(L)'
;MFILIDKDKGMTSHDVVESIRKITGIAKVGHGGTLDPNATGLLIVAIGRSSTKQLGELLKKNKTYEAEVVLGEVRSTDDVVRMCRYHRIILR
;
A
#
# COMPACT_ATOMS: atom_id res chain seq x y z
N MET A 1 14.67 -9.57 6.13
CA MET A 1 14.96 -8.58 5.06
C MET A 1 13.72 -7.73 4.82
N PHE A 2 13.90 -6.45 4.49
CA PHE A 2 12.83 -5.58 4.00
C PHE A 2 13.09 -5.21 2.54
N ILE A 3 12.03 -5.08 1.76
CA ILE A 3 12.04 -4.53 0.41
C ILE A 3 11.03 -3.40 0.38
N LEU A 4 11.43 -2.27 -0.21
CA LEU A 4 10.56 -1.12 -0.42
C LEU A 4 10.07 -1.19 -1.86
N ILE A 5 8.77 -1.40 -2.04
CA ILE A 5 8.15 -1.49 -3.36
C ILE A 5 7.37 -0.20 -3.60
N ASP A 6 7.57 0.42 -4.76
CA ASP A 6 6.62 1.38 -5.29
C ASP A 6 5.50 0.58 -5.97
N LYS A 7 4.33 0.49 -5.33
CA LYS A 7 3.22 -0.34 -5.80
C LYS A 7 2.48 0.40 -6.90
N ASP A 8 2.42 -0.18 -8.09
CA ASP A 8 1.61 0.36 -9.17
C ASP A 8 0.10 0.24 -8.92
N LYS A 9 -0.66 1.05 -9.68
CA LYS A 9 -2.11 1.01 -9.69
C LYS A 9 -2.60 -0.29 -10.34
N GLY A 10 -3.71 -0.82 -9.84
CA GLY A 10 -4.33 -2.04 -10.34
C GLY A 10 -3.86 -3.32 -9.64
N MET A 11 -2.74 -3.26 -8.90
CA MET A 11 -2.29 -4.38 -8.06
C MET A 11 -2.79 -4.22 -6.63
N THR A 12 -3.26 -5.31 -6.03
CA THR A 12 -3.49 -5.36 -4.58
C THR A 12 -2.16 -5.46 -3.85
N SER A 13 -2.13 -5.08 -2.56
CA SER A 13 -0.96 -5.31 -1.71
C SER A 13 -0.62 -6.81 -1.56
N HIS A 14 -1.62 -7.69 -1.73
CA HIS A 14 -1.42 -9.13 -1.66
C HIS A 14 -0.71 -9.66 -2.91
N ASP A 15 -1.04 -9.16 -4.10
CA ASP A 15 -0.40 -9.55 -5.36
C ASP A 15 1.11 -9.30 -5.33
N VAL A 16 1.52 -8.19 -4.72
CA VAL A 16 2.95 -7.89 -4.49
C VAL A 16 3.58 -8.94 -3.58
N VAL A 17 2.94 -9.28 -2.46
CA VAL A 17 3.44 -10.31 -1.54
C VAL A 17 3.56 -11.66 -2.23
N GLU A 18 2.57 -12.07 -3.03
CA GLU A 18 2.63 -13.30 -3.80
C GLU A 18 3.77 -13.30 -4.82
N SER A 19 3.96 -12.19 -5.53
CA SER A 19 5.05 -12.04 -6.49
C SER A 19 6.42 -12.19 -5.82
N ILE A 20 6.60 -11.58 -4.65
CA ILE A 20 7.83 -11.73 -3.86
C ILE A 20 8.02 -13.16 -3.37
N ARG A 21 6.95 -13.86 -2.95
CA ARG A 21 7.04 -15.29 -2.57
C ARG A 21 7.51 -16.16 -3.74
N LYS A 22 6.96 -15.93 -4.94
CA LYS A 22 7.33 -16.64 -6.16
C LYS A 22 8.80 -16.39 -6.55
N ILE A 23 9.24 -15.13 -6.50
CA ILE A 23 10.61 -14.73 -6.87
C ILE A 23 11.64 -15.29 -5.87
N THR A 24 11.33 -15.22 -4.57
CA THR A 24 12.31 -15.56 -3.52
C THR A 24 12.26 -17.02 -3.07
N GLY A 25 11.18 -17.75 -3.38
CA GLY A 25 10.92 -19.10 -2.84
C GLY A 25 10.60 -19.12 -1.33
N ILE A 26 10.51 -17.96 -0.69
CA ILE A 26 10.30 -17.85 0.75
C ILE A 26 8.79 -17.77 1.03
N ALA A 27 8.22 -18.81 1.63
CA ALA A 27 6.94 -18.69 2.35
C ALA A 27 7.15 -17.70 3.52
N LYS A 28 6.18 -17.16 4.23
CA LYS A 28 6.43 -16.09 5.25
C LYS A 28 7.06 -14.82 4.65
N VAL A 29 6.21 -14.17 3.87
CA VAL A 29 6.34 -12.77 3.43
C VAL A 29 5.09 -12.04 3.89
N GLY A 30 5.22 -10.77 4.30
CA GLY A 30 4.10 -9.90 4.66
C GLY A 30 4.39 -8.45 4.34
N HIS A 31 3.41 -7.56 4.48
CA HIS A 31 3.55 -6.13 4.19
C HIS A 31 3.25 -5.27 5.43
N GLY A 32 3.82 -4.05 5.48
CA GLY A 32 3.77 -3.11 6.60
C GLY A 32 2.58 -2.15 6.59
N GLY A 33 1.49 -2.52 5.93
CA GLY A 33 0.30 -1.69 5.73
C GLY A 33 -0.31 -1.94 4.36
N THR A 34 -1.63 -2.00 4.28
CA THR A 34 -2.35 -2.20 3.01
C THR A 34 -2.42 -0.88 2.25
N LEU A 35 -2.14 -0.93 0.95
CA LEU A 35 -2.53 0.07 -0.02
C LEU A 35 -3.65 -0.50 -0.89
N ASP A 36 -4.68 0.31 -1.13
CA ASP A 36 -5.79 -0.04 -2.00
C ASP A 36 -5.34 -0.29 -3.44
N PRO A 37 -6.10 -1.06 -4.23
CA PRO A 37 -5.74 -1.35 -5.61
C PRO A 37 -5.58 -0.09 -6.46
N ASN A 38 -6.35 0.96 -6.18
CA ASN A 38 -6.30 2.23 -6.90
C ASN A 38 -5.19 3.17 -6.42
N ALA A 39 -4.60 2.93 -5.25
CA ALA A 39 -3.51 3.72 -4.71
C ALA A 39 -2.16 3.27 -5.28
N THR A 40 -1.23 4.22 -5.44
CA THR A 40 0.17 3.97 -5.76
C THR A 40 1.07 4.35 -4.59
N GLY A 41 2.35 3.97 -4.64
CA GLY A 41 3.36 4.42 -3.68
C GLY A 41 3.91 3.32 -2.78
N LEU A 42 4.53 3.74 -1.67
CA LEU A 42 5.38 2.88 -0.86
C LEU A 42 4.62 1.74 -0.16
N LEU A 43 4.91 0.50 -0.55
CA LEU A 43 4.56 -0.73 0.15
C LEU A 43 5.82 -1.38 0.75
N ILE A 44 5.93 -1.35 2.08
CA ILE A 44 7.02 -2.02 2.79
C ILE A 44 6.73 -3.52 2.85
N VAL A 45 7.60 -4.35 2.30
CA VAL A 45 7.48 -5.81 2.30
C VAL A 45 8.57 -6.41 3.20
N ALA A 46 8.19 -7.32 4.09
CA ALA A 46 9.10 -8.07 4.95
C ALA A 46 9.17 -9.53 4.51
N ILE A 47 10.39 -10.05 4.39
CA ILE A 47 10.68 -11.43 3.98
C ILE A 47 11.34 -12.16 5.15
N GLY A 48 10.79 -13.33 5.49
CA GLY A 48 11.25 -14.20 6.57
C GLY A 48 10.65 -13.88 7.94
N ARG A 49 10.81 -14.79 8.90
CA ARG A 49 10.24 -14.66 10.26
C ARG A 49 10.78 -13.46 11.04
N SER A 50 12.08 -13.17 10.98
CA SER A 50 12.70 -12.09 11.75
C SER A 50 12.13 -10.72 11.39
N SER A 51 12.02 -10.41 10.09
CA SER A 51 11.48 -9.13 9.64
C SER A 51 9.96 -9.06 9.70
N THR A 52 9.25 -10.16 9.42
CA THR A 52 7.77 -10.14 9.53
C THR A 52 7.27 -9.90 10.96
N LYS A 53 8.04 -10.30 11.98
CA LYS A 53 7.73 -9.96 13.39
C LYS A 53 7.80 -8.46 13.68
N GLN A 54 8.60 -7.70 12.94
CA GLN A 54 8.77 -6.26 13.12
C GLN A 54 7.67 -5.43 12.42
N LEU A 55 6.82 -6.05 11.59
CA LEU A 55 5.74 -5.35 10.88
C LEU A 55 4.75 -4.67 11.83
N GLY A 56 4.50 -5.26 13.01
CA GLY A 56 3.60 -4.68 14.02
C GLY A 56 4.03 -3.29 14.49
N GLU A 57 5.34 -3.04 14.60
CA GLU A 57 5.86 -1.71 14.97
C GLU A 57 5.84 -0.75 13.78
N LEU A 58 6.05 -1.24 12.56
CA LEU A 58 5.95 -0.40 11.36
C LEU A 58 4.53 0.09 11.10
N LEU A 59 3.52 -0.73 11.41
CA LEU A 59 2.11 -0.36 11.28
C LEU A 59 1.71 0.81 12.19
N LYS A 60 2.42 1.03 13.30
CA LYS A 60 2.17 2.12 14.26
C LYS A 60 2.83 3.44 13.85
N LYS A 61 3.70 3.42 12.83
CA LYS A 61 4.37 4.65 12.37
C LYS A 61 3.42 5.51 11.56
N ASN A 62 3.67 6.81 11.59
CA ASN A 62 2.95 7.78 10.77
C ASN A 62 3.16 7.49 9.28
N LYS A 63 2.15 7.79 8.48
CA LYS A 63 2.15 7.62 7.03
C LYS A 63 1.64 8.91 6.41
N THR A 64 2.33 9.35 5.37
CA THR A 64 1.93 10.54 4.63
C THR A 64 1.32 10.11 3.31
N TYR A 65 0.16 10.69 3.00
CA TYR A 65 -0.57 10.42 1.78
C TYR A 65 -0.80 11.71 1.00
N GLU A 66 -0.70 11.59 -0.30
CA GLU A 66 -1.17 12.61 -1.24
C GLU A 66 -2.43 12.09 -1.91
N ALA A 67 -3.52 12.84 -1.79
CA ALA A 67 -4.80 12.45 -2.35
C ALA A 67 -5.49 13.64 -3.02
N GLU A 68 -6.31 13.32 -4.02
CA GLU A 68 -7.23 14.24 -4.65
C GLU A 68 -8.66 13.83 -4.28
N VAL A 69 -9.47 14.79 -3.84
CA VAL A 69 -10.83 14.54 -3.37
C VAL A 69 -11.81 15.39 -4.16
N VAL A 70 -12.98 14.82 -4.48
CA VAL A 70 -14.13 15.54 -5.06
C VAL A 70 -15.11 15.84 -3.95
N LEU A 71 -15.37 17.12 -3.71
CA LEU A 71 -16.35 17.55 -2.71
C LEU A 71 -17.77 17.51 -3.28
N GLY A 72 -18.73 17.11 -2.44
CA GLY A 72 -20.16 17.05 -2.79
C GLY A 72 -20.58 15.76 -3.51
N GLU A 73 -19.68 14.81 -3.68
CA GLU A 73 -19.97 13.49 -4.24
C GLU A 73 -19.75 12.41 -3.17
N VAL A 74 -20.64 11.41 -3.11
CA VAL A 74 -20.53 10.25 -2.22
C VAL A 74 -20.52 9.00 -3.08
N ARG A 75 -19.60 8.08 -2.80
CA ARG A 75 -19.47 6.80 -3.50
C ARG A 75 -19.40 5.67 -2.48
N SER A 76 -19.79 4.47 -2.89
CA SER A 76 -19.81 3.31 -1.99
C SER A 76 -18.42 2.83 -1.55
N THR A 77 -17.35 3.24 -2.25
CA THR A 77 -15.97 2.82 -1.99
C THR A 77 -15.08 3.98 -1.53
N ASP A 78 -15.63 5.17 -1.33
CA ASP A 78 -14.92 6.42 -0.95
C ASP A 78 -13.73 6.83 -1.84
N ASP A 79 -13.55 6.14 -2.98
CA ASP A 79 -12.43 6.32 -3.90
C ASP A 79 -12.88 6.69 -5.34
N VAL A 80 -11.96 7.32 -6.07
CA VAL A 80 -12.15 7.69 -7.48
C VAL A 80 -11.54 6.66 -8.44
N VAL A 81 -12.39 6.10 -9.32
CA VAL A 81 -11.94 5.19 -10.40
C VAL A 81 -11.55 5.95 -11.67
N ARG A 82 -11.94 7.24 -11.79
CA ARG A 82 -11.69 8.12 -12.94
C ARG A 82 -11.02 9.43 -12.53
N MET A 83 -10.42 10.11 -13.50
CA MET A 83 -9.71 11.38 -13.34
C MET A 83 -10.64 12.50 -12.89
N CYS A 84 -10.29 13.22 -11.81
CA CYS A 84 -11.03 14.35 -11.27
C CYS A 84 -10.23 15.65 -11.42
N ARG A 85 -10.93 16.79 -11.47
CA ARG A 85 -10.31 18.12 -11.51
C ARG A 85 -10.13 18.67 -10.08
N TYR A 86 -9.02 19.38 -9.90
CA TYR A 86 -8.12 19.41 -8.73
C TYR A 86 -8.61 20.08 -7.44
N HIS A 87 -8.28 19.47 -6.30
CA HIS A 87 -7.84 20.09 -5.03
C HIS A 87 -6.87 19.10 -4.33
N ARG A 88 -5.65 19.53 -3.99
CA ARG A 88 -4.59 18.68 -3.38
C ARG A 88 -4.68 18.76 -1.86
N ILE A 89 -4.92 17.64 -1.19
CA ILE A 89 -4.87 17.54 0.27
C ILE A 89 -3.69 16.64 0.65
N ILE A 90 -2.83 17.12 1.54
CA ILE A 90 -1.74 16.32 2.13
C ILE A 90 -2.23 15.83 3.48
N LEU A 91 -2.42 14.51 3.61
CA LEU A 91 -2.77 13.87 4.88
C LEU A 91 -1.47 13.44 5.56
N ARG A 92 -1.26 13.85 6.82
CA ARG A 92 -0.10 13.52 7.65
C ARG A 92 -0.46 12.62 8.81
#